data_AF-A0A967YUF2-F1
#
_entry.id   AF-A0A967YUF2-F1
#
_cell.length_a   1.000
_cell.length_b   1.000
_cell.length_c   1.000
_cell.angle_alpha   90.00
_cell.angle_beta   90.00
_cell.angle_gamma   90.00
#
_symmetry.space_group_name_H-M   'P 1'
#
loop_
_entity.id
_entity.type
_entity.pdbx_description
1 polymer ?
#
loop_
_entity_poly.entity_id
_entity_poly.type
_entity_poly.pdbx_seq_one_letter_code
_entity_poly.pdbx_strand_id
1 'polypeptide(L)' 'MPRKIKTEFIENFLVVWNAEDGSELYKIGYYGKPMGIPKPKIAEFNVPLILDLMEGFYLAEKEIIAVCEGPRKRK' A
#
# COMPACT_ATOMS: atom_id res chain seq x y z
N MET A 1 -19.14 -7.08 -1.69
CA MET A 1 -17.94 -6.40 -2.24
C MET A 1 -16.72 -7.08 -1.63
N PRO A 2 -15.69 -7.42 -2.41
CA PRO A 2 -14.44 -7.94 -1.85
C PRO A 2 -13.82 -6.93 -0.88
N ARG A 3 -13.06 -7.42 0.10
CA ARG A 3 -12.37 -6.59 1.10
C ARG A 3 -11.35 -5.68 0.38
N LYS A 4 -11.43 -4.36 0.59
CA LYS A 4 -10.43 -3.40 0.10
C LYS A 4 -9.23 -3.35 1.06
N ILE A 5 -8.03 -3.28 0.49
CA ILE A 5 -6.79 -3.13 1.26
C ILE A 5 -6.68 -1.70 1.80
N LYS A 6 -6.42 -1.54 3.09
CA LYS A 6 -6.34 -0.21 3.72
C LYS A 6 -4.96 0.40 3.50
N THR A 7 -4.95 1.66 3.09
CA THR A 7 -3.73 2.47 2.95
C THR A 7 -3.84 3.76 3.74
N GLU A 8 -2.73 4.22 4.31
CA GLU A 8 -2.65 5.54 4.95
C GLU A 8 -1.94 6.53 4.02
N PHE A 9 -2.57 7.69 3.78
CA PHE A 9 -1.95 8.78 3.05
C PHE A 9 -1.02 9.58 3.97
N ILE A 10 0.27 9.53 3.67
CA ILE A 10 1.33 10.20 4.43
C ILE A 10 2.21 10.97 3.45
N GLU A 11 2.17 12.29 3.54
CA GLU A 11 2.88 13.22 2.64
C GLU A 11 2.57 12.93 1.16
N ASN A 12 3.48 12.26 0.44
CA ASN A 12 3.36 11.94 -0.98
C ASN A 12 3.24 10.43 -1.24
N PHE A 13 2.96 9.63 -0.21
CA PHE A 13 2.94 8.18 -0.30
C PHE A 13 1.66 7.61 0.30
N LEU A 14 1.33 6.40 -0.15
CA LEU A 14 0.28 5.58 0.43
C LEU A 14 0.92 4.35 1.07
N VAL A 15 0.76 4.22 2.38
CA VAL A 15 1.41 3.17 3.17
C VAL A 15 0.40 2.06 3.47
N VAL A 16 0.72 0.84 3.06
CA VAL A 16 0.01 -0.38 3.44
C VAL A 16 0.71 -0.96 4.67
N TRP A 17 0.11 -0.76 5.84
CA TRP A 17 0.71 -1.20 7.11
C TRP A 17 0.64 -2.71 7.34
N ASN A 18 -0.43 -3.36 6.86
CA ASN A 18 -0.55 -4.81 6.94
C ASN A 18 0.36 -5.44 5.88
N ALA A 19 1.34 -6.23 6.33
CA ALA A 19 2.34 -6.80 5.44
C ALA A 19 1.79 -7.92 4.52
N GLU A 20 0.72 -8.62 4.94
CA GLU A 20 0.04 -9.62 4.12
C GLU A 20 -0.70 -8.94 2.96
N ASP A 21 -1.45 -7.88 3.25
CA ASP A 21 -2.13 -7.05 2.25
C ASP A 21 -1.10 -6.42 1.28
N GLY A 22 0.05 -5.96 1.81
CA GLY A 22 1.16 -5.46 0.99
C GLY A 22 1.75 -6.54 0.09
N SER A 23 1.97 -7.74 0.62
CA SER A 23 2.47 -8.89 -0.15
C SER A 23 1.48 -9.29 -1.25
N GLU A 24 0.18 -9.22 -0.99
CA GLU A 24 -0.86 -9.47 -2.00
C GLU A 24 -0.78 -8.46 -3.16
N LEU A 25 -0.70 -7.16 -2.87
CA LEU A 25 -0.52 -6.12 -3.89
C LEU A 25 0.73 -6.33 -4.73
N TYR A 26 1.84 -6.73 -4.09
CA TYR A 26 3.08 -7.02 -4.80
C TYR A 26 2.95 -8.27 -5.69
N LYS A 27 2.26 -9.32 -5.22
CA LYS A 27 2.03 -10.57 -5.98
C LYS A 27 1.19 -10.36 -7.24
N ILE A 28 0.15 -9.52 -7.17
CA ILE A 28 -0.81 -9.38 -8.29
C ILE A 28 -0.27 -8.53 -9.45
N GLY A 29 0.68 -7.62 -9.20
CA GLY A 29 1.13 -6.68 -10.23
C GLY A 29 2.41 -5.92 -9.92
N TYR A 30 3.19 -6.37 -8.93
CA TYR A 30 4.41 -5.69 -8.47
C TYR A 30 4.16 -4.24 -8.03
N TYR A 31 2.98 -3.96 -7.48
CA TYR A 31 2.65 -2.63 -6.98
C TYR A 31 3.48 -2.31 -5.74
N GLY A 32 4.04 -1.11 -5.71
CA GLY A 32 4.74 -0.57 -4.57
C GLY A 32 6.10 -1.21 -4.27
N LYS A 33 6.69 -0.75 -3.17
CA LYS A 33 8.03 -1.16 -2.72
C LYS A 33 7.98 -1.52 -1.24
N PRO A 34 8.39 -2.74 -0.85
CA PRO A 34 8.46 -3.10 0.55
C PRO A 34 9.53 -2.25 1.25
N MET A 35 9.16 -1.66 2.39
CA MET A 35 10.01 -0.69 3.08
C MET A 35 11.32 -1.36 3.55
N GLY A 36 12.46 -0.82 3.12
CA GLY A 36 13.80 -1.32 3.46
C GLY A 36 14.27 -2.57 2.69
N ILE A 37 13.47 -3.11 1.76
CA ILE A 37 13.84 -4.28 0.95
C ILE A 37 14.01 -3.86 -0.51
N PRO A 38 15.24 -3.55 -0.97
CA PRO A 38 15.47 -3.01 -2.31
C PRO A 38 15.19 -4.00 -3.45
N LYS A 39 15.16 -5.31 -3.16
CA LYS A 39 14.81 -6.35 -4.14
C LYS A 39 14.31 -7.61 -3.42
N PRO A 40 12.99 -7.74 -3.19
CA PRO A 40 12.44 -8.91 -2.52
C PRO A 40 12.74 -10.18 -3.35
N LYS A 41 13.32 -11.21 -2.70
CA LYS A 41 13.62 -12.50 -3.35
C LYS A 41 12.36 -13.33 -3.62
N ILE A 42 11.34 -13.11 -2.79
CA ILE A 42 10.01 -13.73 -2.86
C ILE A 42 8.98 -12.62 -2.65
N ALA A 43 7.77 -12.81 -3.17
CA ALA A 43 6.70 -11.82 -3.11
C ALA A 43 5.98 -11.76 -1.73
N GLU A 44 6.58 -12.36 -0.70
CA GLU A 44 6.09 -12.36 0.68
C GLU A 44 7.11 -11.65 1.57
N PHE A 45 6.63 -10.70 2.37
CA PHE A 45 7.46 -9.92 3.27
C PHE A 45 6.66 -9.47 4.49
N ASN A 46 7.36 -9.18 5.58
CA ASN A 46 6.78 -8.80 6.88
C ASN A 46 7.02 -7.31 7.20
N VAL A 47 7.08 -6.47 6.17
CA VAL A 47 7.27 -5.01 6.29
C VAL A 47 6.16 -4.27 5.57
N PRO A 48 5.87 -3.01 5.92
CA PRO A 48 4.92 -2.20 5.19
C PRO A 48 5.30 -2.06 3.71
N LEU A 49 4.28 -1.96 2.86
CA LEU A 49 4.46 -1.64 1.43
C LEU A 49 4.18 -0.16 1.21
N ILE A 50 5.05 0.50 0.47
CA ILE A 50 4.89 1.91 0.06
C ILE A 50 4.45 1.95 -1.40
N LEU A 51 3.32 2.59 -1.65
CA LEU A 51 2.84 2.92 -2.98
C LEU A 51 3.15 4.39 -3.28
N ASP A 52 3.53 4.68 -4.52
CA ASP A 52 3.51 6.06 -5.01
C ASP A 52 2.07 6.51 -5.33
N LEU A 53 1.89 7.82 -5.59
CA LEU A 53 0.57 8.38 -5.86
C LEU A 53 -0.07 7.84 -7.14
N MET A 54 0.73 7.45 -8.13
CA MET A 54 0.21 6.97 -9.41
C MET A 54 -0.28 5.54 -9.30
N GLU A 55 0.49 4.68 -8.64
CA GLU A 55 0.06 3.33 -8.27
C GLU A 55 -1.19 3.38 -7.39
N GLY A 56 -1.19 4.24 -6.36
CA GLY A 56 -2.31 4.39 -5.46
C GLY A 56 -3.58 4.90 -6.14
N PHE A 57 -3.46 5.89 -7.02
CA PHE A 57 -4.58 6.38 -7.83
C PHE A 57 -5.19 5.26 -8.68
N TYR A 58 -4.35 4.52 -9.41
CA TYR A 58 -4.78 3.39 -10.23
C TYR A 58 -5.50 2.32 -9.41
N LEU A 59 -4.92 1.91 -8.28
CA LEU A 59 -5.50 0.88 -7.41
C LEU A 59 -6.82 1.33 -6.76
N ALA A 60 -6.96 2.63 -6.48
CA ALA A 60 -8.20 3.21 -5.98
C ALA A 60 -9.30 3.23 -7.06
N GLU A 61 -8.96 3.60 -8.30
CA GLU A 61 -9.88 3.51 -9.45
C GLU A 61 -10.36 2.08 -9.70
N LYS A 62 -9.50 1.08 -9.45
CA LYS A 62 -9.84 -0.35 -9.54
C LYS A 62 -10.59 -0.88 -8.32
N GLU A 63 -10.89 -0.04 -7.33
CA GLU A 63 -11.53 -0.41 -6.07
C GLU A 63 -10.77 -1.47 -5.24
N ILE A 64 -9.45 -1.62 -5.46
CA ILE A 64 -8.61 -2.60 -4.77
C ILE A 64 -8.19 -2.07 -3.39
N ILE A 65 -7.86 -0.78 -3.30
CA ILE A 65 -7.45 -0.12 -2.05
C ILE A 65 -8.50 0.86 -1.54
N ALA A 66 -8.42 1.15 -0.24
CA ALA A 66 -9.15 2.22 0.43
C ALA A 66 -8.15 3.15 1.13
N VAL A 67 -8.10 4.41 0.67
CA VAL A 67 -7.21 5.44 1.22
C VAL A 67 -7.84 6.04 2.47
N CYS A 68 -7.07 6.10 3.55
CA CYS A 68 -7.43 6.72 4.82
C CYS A 68 -6.41 7.82 5.14
N GLU A 69 -6.89 8.92 5.74
CA GLU A 69 -6.03 9.95 6.33
C GLU A 69 -5.92 9.65 7.82
N GLY A 70 -4.71 9.74 8.38
CA GLY A 70 -4.49 9.62 9.82
C GLY A 70 -5.30 10.64 10.62
N PRO A 71 -5.42 10.49 11.95
CA PRO A 71 -6.15 11.45 12.77
C PRO A 71 -5.59 12.85 12.54
N ARG A 72 -6.43 13.78 12.04
CA ARG A 72 -6.05 15.17 11.81
C ARG A 72 -5.51 15.74 13.12
N LYS A 73 -4.20 16.02 13.18
CA LYS A 73 -3.63 16.84 14.23
C LYS A 73 -4.25 18.23 14.10
N ARG A 74 -5.30 18.51 14.87
CA ARG A 74 -5.75 19.89 15.11
C ARG A 74 -4.56 20.62 15.73
N LYS A 75 -4.00 21.59 15.00
CA LYS A 75 -3.11 22.59 15.58
C LYS A 75 -3.91 23.52 16.47
#